data_AF-A0A1D8GIB0-F1
#
_entry.id   AF-A0A1D8GIB0-F1
#
_cell.length_a   1.000
_cell.length_b   1.000
_cell.length_c   1.000
_cell.angle_alpha   90.00
_cell.angle_beta   90.00
_cell.angle_gamma   90.00
#
_symmetry.space_group_name_H-M   'P 1'
#
loop_
_entity.id
_entity.type
_entity.pdbx_description
1 polymer ?
#
loop_
_entity_poly.entity_id
_entity_poly.type
_entity_poly.pdbx_seq_one_letter_code
_entity_poly.pdbx_strand_id
1 'polypeptide(L)'
;MSSQLDALLDIIEKAPDGLAKIPLIEEAIRLADCENNLRQQLALREQLIYQSGYYGDAFKIITTFPRYLSLIDENSDKVGRNEHYDLLWAFKYVINNGISFYQIPWEKIYALCEEFKNRCIQYGYSLRFYYFMQAAYGIYFSRDEEIREFFSKYQSCKRDRLSNCEACELSFDVACYLHFDQLEEALETAKPLFSGEKKCGHVPHETYQKFLYHYVTKGKLEEAEKILDKSYKLIYKNQAFLGDLDGHLLYYAITDPIKGIKIFSRHLQWVLDSKKEWSKLSFYAASWMLWENVSLRSKRKEYVLKLPQNAPFTEQDGKYKVEEIMEHCKNQALSIAAKFDKRDGQPTGSKYIDEIRTAIMSRRGL
;
A
#
# COMPACT_ATOMS: atom_id res chain seq x y z
N MET A 1 29.94 -21.99 -8.10
CA MET A 1 29.55 -20.76 -7.40
C MET A 1 30.81 -19.92 -7.29
N SER A 2 30.80 -18.68 -7.78
CA SER A 2 32.00 -17.82 -7.70
C SER A 2 32.23 -17.32 -6.27
N SER A 3 33.49 -17.04 -5.93
CA SER A 3 33.84 -16.43 -4.64
C SER A 3 33.18 -15.06 -4.42
N GLN A 4 32.76 -14.38 -5.49
CA GLN A 4 32.09 -13.10 -5.41
C GLN A 4 30.62 -13.24 -5.00
N LEU A 5 29.89 -14.21 -5.58
CA LEU A 5 28.51 -14.48 -5.18
C LEU A 5 28.43 -14.94 -3.72
N ASP A 6 29.31 -15.83 -3.30
CA ASP A 6 29.36 -16.33 -1.92
C ASP A 6 29.61 -15.19 -0.91
N ALA A 7 30.60 -14.34 -1.18
CA ALA A 7 30.86 -13.18 -0.33
C ALA A 7 29.67 -12.21 -0.26
N LEU A 8 28.93 -12.04 -1.36
CA LEU A 8 27.77 -11.16 -1.38
C LEU A 8 26.57 -11.76 -0.62
N LEU A 9 26.37 -13.07 -0.70
CA LEU A 9 25.34 -13.78 0.07
C LEU A 9 25.57 -13.61 1.59
N ASP A 10 26.83 -13.73 2.05
CA ASP A 10 27.20 -13.50 3.45
C ASP A 10 26.90 -12.06 3.93
N ILE A 11 27.07 -11.08 3.03
CA ILE A 11 26.75 -9.68 3.33
C ILE A 11 25.23 -9.49 3.39
N ILE A 12 24.48 -10.07 2.44
CA ILE A 12 23.01 -9.99 2.39
C ILE A 12 22.38 -10.57 3.67
N GLU A 13 22.91 -11.69 4.17
CA GLU A 13 22.41 -12.32 5.40
C GLU A 13 22.50 -11.38 6.61
N LYS A 14 23.59 -10.61 6.70
CA LYS A 14 23.87 -9.70 7.82
C LYS A 14 23.27 -8.30 7.65
N ALA A 15 22.88 -7.92 6.44
CA ALA A 15 22.32 -6.61 6.17
C ALA A 15 20.96 -6.43 6.85
N PRO A 16 20.63 -5.22 7.34
CA PRO A 16 19.28 -4.92 7.81
C PRO A 16 18.30 -4.98 6.63
N ASP A 17 17.09 -5.48 6.89
CA ASP A 17 16.01 -5.54 5.90
C ASP A 17 15.69 -4.16 5.30
N GLY A 18 15.15 -4.16 4.08
CA GLY A 18 14.73 -2.96 3.36
C GLY A 18 15.81 -2.32 2.50
N LEU A 19 15.88 -0.99 2.52
CA LEU A 19 16.64 -0.19 1.55
C LEU A 19 18.13 -0.51 1.46
N ALA A 20 18.75 -0.98 2.55
CA ALA A 20 20.16 -1.37 2.54
C ALA A 20 20.39 -2.74 1.88
N LYS A 21 19.43 -3.66 2.02
CA LYS A 21 19.55 -5.04 1.53
C LYS A 21 19.11 -5.20 0.07
N ILE A 22 18.13 -4.42 -0.38
CA ILE A 22 17.59 -4.51 -1.74
C ILE A 22 18.68 -4.41 -2.83
N PRO A 23 19.56 -3.39 -2.85
CA PRO A 23 20.58 -3.28 -3.89
C PRO A 23 21.59 -4.44 -3.89
N LEU A 24 21.87 -5.00 -2.71
CA LEU A 24 22.75 -6.16 -2.58
C LEU A 24 22.12 -7.41 -3.20
N ILE A 25 20.83 -7.64 -2.95
CA ILE A 25 20.08 -8.75 -3.56
C ILE A 25 20.06 -8.60 -5.10
N GLU A 26 19.86 -7.38 -5.62
CA GLU A 26 19.85 -7.13 -7.06
C GLU A 26 21.18 -7.49 -7.73
N GLU A 27 22.30 -7.12 -7.11
CA GLU A 27 23.62 -7.48 -7.61
C GLU A 27 23.87 -8.99 -7.50
N ALA A 28 23.41 -9.64 -6.43
CA ALA A 28 23.51 -11.10 -6.28
C ALA A 28 22.67 -11.83 -7.34
N ILE A 29 21.50 -11.31 -7.71
CA ILE A 29 20.69 -11.86 -8.81
C ILE A 29 21.48 -11.80 -10.12
N ARG A 30 22.13 -10.66 -10.41
CA ARG A 30 22.95 -10.50 -11.61
C ARG A 30 24.07 -11.55 -11.68
N LEU A 31 24.78 -11.76 -10.57
CA LEU A 31 25.83 -12.78 -10.47
C LEU A 31 25.27 -14.20 -10.63
N ALA A 32 24.16 -14.52 -9.95
CA ALA A 32 23.50 -15.81 -10.04
C ALA A 32 23.03 -16.12 -11.48
N ASP A 33 22.56 -15.10 -12.20
CA ASP A 33 22.18 -15.22 -13.61
C ASP A 33 23.40 -15.46 -14.51
N CYS A 34 24.50 -14.73 -14.32
CA CYS A 34 25.73 -14.95 -15.08
C CYS A 34 26.30 -16.37 -14.86
N GLU A 35 26.15 -16.92 -13.66
CA GLU A 35 26.62 -18.26 -13.29
C GLU A 35 25.63 -19.38 -13.65
N ASN A 36 24.42 -19.05 -14.15
CA ASN A 36 23.31 -19.99 -14.34
C ASN A 36 23.01 -20.85 -13.09
N ASN A 37 23.13 -20.26 -11.91
CA ASN A 37 22.91 -20.95 -10.64
C ASN A 37 21.42 -20.92 -10.27
N LEU A 38 20.63 -21.87 -10.80
CA LEU A 38 19.16 -21.91 -10.65
C LEU A 38 18.70 -21.74 -9.19
N ARG A 39 19.35 -22.42 -8.24
CA ARG A 39 18.99 -22.32 -6.81
C ARG A 39 19.07 -20.89 -6.31
N GLN A 40 20.15 -20.18 -6.63
CA GLN A 40 20.32 -18.78 -6.23
C GLN A 40 19.46 -17.83 -7.06
N GLN A 41 19.25 -18.11 -8.35
CA GLN A 41 18.35 -17.34 -9.20
C GLN A 41 16.92 -17.31 -8.66
N LEU A 42 16.45 -18.42 -8.08
CA LEU A 42 15.14 -18.54 -7.44
C LEU A 42 15.12 -17.87 -6.07
N ALA A 43 16.01 -18.30 -5.15
CA ALA A 43 16.02 -17.82 -3.76
C ALA A 43 16.19 -16.30 -3.64
N LEU A 44 17.08 -15.70 -4.44
CA LEU A 44 17.32 -14.25 -4.39
C LEU A 44 16.14 -13.45 -4.95
N ARG A 45 15.46 -13.96 -5.98
CA ARG A 45 14.26 -13.29 -6.54
C ARG A 45 13.08 -13.37 -5.59
N GLU A 46 12.87 -14.51 -4.95
CA GLU A 46 11.90 -14.66 -3.87
C GLU A 46 12.17 -13.65 -2.74
N GLN A 47 13.43 -13.58 -2.28
CA GLN A 47 13.84 -12.63 -1.26
C GLN A 47 13.63 -11.17 -1.70
N LEU A 48 13.96 -10.82 -2.95
CA LEU A 48 13.73 -9.48 -3.49
C LEU A 48 12.24 -9.13 -3.50
N ILE A 49 11.37 -10.05 -3.91
CA ILE A 49 9.92 -9.87 -3.90
C ILE A 49 9.43 -9.63 -2.46
N TYR A 50 9.88 -10.44 -1.50
CA TYR A 50 9.53 -10.28 -0.10
C TYR A 50 9.97 -8.92 0.46
N GLN A 51 11.25 -8.56 0.31
CA GLN A 51 11.81 -7.29 0.80
C GLN A 51 11.09 -6.09 0.20
N SER A 52 10.79 -6.16 -1.10
CA SER A 52 10.09 -5.10 -1.83
C SER A 52 8.63 -4.93 -1.42
N GLY A 53 8.00 -6.00 -0.93
CA GLY A 53 6.63 -5.98 -0.41
C GLY A 53 6.51 -5.36 0.98
N TYR A 54 7.49 -5.59 1.87
CA TYR A 54 7.42 -5.15 3.27
C TYR A 54 8.10 -3.82 3.58
N TYR A 55 9.14 -3.46 2.82
CA TYR A 55 10.03 -2.36 3.20
C TYR A 55 10.24 -1.33 2.09
N GLY A 56 9.56 -1.52 0.95
CA GLY A 56 9.77 -0.74 -0.25
C GLY A 56 8.49 -0.44 -1.01
N ASP A 57 8.72 0.00 -2.23
CA ASP A 57 7.72 0.62 -3.10
C ASP A 57 7.01 -0.39 -4.01
N ALA A 58 7.11 -1.70 -3.74
CA ALA A 58 6.51 -2.81 -4.50
C ALA A 58 6.77 -2.88 -6.02
N PHE A 59 7.31 -1.84 -6.66
CA PHE A 59 7.63 -1.81 -8.08
C PHE A 59 8.61 -2.91 -8.49
N LYS A 60 9.54 -3.22 -7.58
CA LYS A 60 10.48 -4.34 -7.74
C LYS A 60 9.78 -5.71 -7.74
N ILE A 61 8.64 -5.86 -7.05
CA ILE A 61 7.81 -7.08 -7.15
C ILE A 61 7.33 -7.26 -8.59
N ILE A 62 6.74 -6.21 -9.17
CA ILE A 62 6.16 -6.22 -10.51
C ILE A 62 7.20 -6.52 -11.59
N THR A 63 8.43 -6.02 -11.42
CA THR A 63 9.51 -6.21 -12.40
C THR A 63 10.27 -7.52 -12.21
N THR A 64 10.32 -8.07 -10.99
CA THR A 64 11.05 -9.33 -10.69
C THR A 64 10.19 -10.57 -10.94
N PHE A 65 8.90 -10.48 -10.63
CA PHE A 65 8.00 -11.64 -10.65
C PHE A 65 7.92 -12.37 -12.01
N PRO A 66 7.84 -11.70 -13.17
CA PRO A 66 7.73 -12.41 -14.44
C PRO A 66 8.90 -13.38 -14.68
N ARG A 67 10.15 -12.97 -14.38
CA ARG A 67 11.31 -13.86 -14.54
C ARG A 67 11.33 -14.96 -13.49
N TYR A 68 10.90 -14.67 -12.25
CA TYR A 68 10.79 -15.68 -11.21
C TYR A 68 9.80 -16.79 -11.60
N LEU A 69 8.62 -16.40 -12.09
CA LEU A 69 7.61 -17.33 -12.60
C LEU A 69 8.16 -18.17 -13.78
N SER A 70 8.75 -17.52 -14.79
CA SER A 70 9.30 -18.24 -15.95
C SER A 70 10.41 -19.22 -15.56
N LEU A 71 11.30 -18.87 -14.63
CA LEU A 71 12.36 -19.79 -14.17
C LEU A 71 11.79 -21.07 -13.55
N ILE A 72 10.71 -20.96 -12.78
CA ILE A 72 10.06 -22.11 -12.16
C ILE A 72 9.36 -22.96 -13.22
N ASP A 73 8.62 -22.33 -14.13
CA ASP A 73 7.89 -23.05 -15.19
C ASP A 73 8.86 -23.74 -16.19
N GLU A 74 9.95 -23.08 -16.57
CA GLU A 74 11.02 -23.60 -17.45
C GLU A 74 11.78 -24.78 -16.82
N ASN A 75 11.80 -24.89 -15.49
CA ASN A 75 12.54 -25.91 -14.74
C ASN A 75 11.61 -26.75 -13.84
N SER A 76 10.38 -26.99 -14.32
CA SER A 76 9.35 -27.75 -13.58
C SER A 76 9.78 -29.17 -13.18
N ASP A 77 10.78 -29.75 -13.86
CA ASP A 77 11.42 -31.03 -13.55
C ASP A 77 12.45 -30.96 -12.40
N LYS A 78 12.91 -29.75 -12.05
CA LYS A 78 13.96 -29.50 -11.05
C LYS A 78 13.46 -28.77 -9.80
N VAL A 79 12.25 -28.22 -9.84
CA VAL A 79 11.62 -27.55 -8.70
C VAL A 79 10.66 -28.48 -7.96
N GLY A 80 10.44 -28.22 -6.68
CA GLY A 80 9.60 -29.05 -5.82
C GLY A 80 8.49 -28.27 -5.12
N ARG A 81 7.94 -28.92 -4.09
CA ARG A 81 6.83 -28.37 -3.29
C ARG A 81 7.16 -27.04 -2.61
N ASN A 82 8.43 -26.81 -2.25
CA ASN A 82 8.85 -25.57 -1.60
C ASN A 82 8.83 -24.41 -2.60
N GLU A 83 9.47 -24.57 -3.76
CA GLU A 83 9.48 -23.53 -4.80
C GLU A 83 8.07 -23.22 -5.31
N HIS A 84 7.19 -24.22 -5.42
CA HIS A 84 5.77 -23.99 -5.75
C HIS A 84 5.04 -23.21 -4.65
N TYR A 85 5.32 -23.48 -3.38
CA TYR A 85 4.76 -22.74 -2.25
C TYR A 85 5.25 -21.28 -2.26
N ASP A 86 6.55 -21.07 -2.45
CA ASP A 86 7.17 -19.74 -2.50
C ASP A 86 6.69 -18.95 -3.72
N LEU A 87 6.47 -19.62 -4.86
CA LEU A 87 5.83 -19.04 -6.04
C LEU A 87 4.41 -18.56 -5.74
N LEU A 88 3.59 -19.37 -5.06
CA LEU A 88 2.24 -18.94 -4.69
C LEU A 88 2.27 -17.73 -3.75
N TRP A 89 3.24 -17.64 -2.84
CA TRP A 89 3.44 -16.40 -2.06
C TRP A 89 3.85 -15.22 -2.92
N ALA A 90 4.74 -15.42 -3.89
CA ALA A 90 5.12 -14.38 -4.84
C ALA A 90 3.91 -13.86 -5.65
N PHE A 91 3.03 -14.76 -6.11
CA PHE A 91 1.75 -14.38 -6.72
C PHE A 91 0.92 -13.47 -5.81
N LYS A 92 0.78 -13.84 -4.52
CA LYS A 92 0.03 -13.03 -3.56
C LYS A 92 0.56 -11.61 -3.45
N TYR A 93 1.89 -11.42 -3.43
CA TYR A 93 2.48 -10.07 -3.39
C TYR A 93 2.17 -9.25 -4.63
N VAL A 94 2.26 -9.86 -5.83
CA VAL A 94 1.99 -9.16 -7.10
C VAL A 94 0.51 -8.79 -7.20
N ILE A 95 -0.37 -9.75 -6.93
CA ILE A 95 -1.82 -9.57 -6.97
C ILE A 95 -2.25 -8.47 -5.99
N ASN A 96 -1.78 -8.52 -4.75
CA ASN A 96 -2.11 -7.51 -3.73
C ASN A 96 -1.63 -6.10 -4.10
N ASN A 97 -0.47 -5.97 -4.77
CA ASN A 97 0.08 -4.67 -5.13
C ASN A 97 -0.39 -4.16 -6.51
N GLY A 98 -0.96 -5.02 -7.36
CA GLY A 98 -1.32 -4.68 -8.74
C GLY A 98 -2.24 -3.46 -8.85
N ILE A 99 -3.19 -3.32 -7.91
CA ILE A 99 -4.13 -2.20 -7.87
C ILE A 99 -3.45 -0.84 -7.72
N SER A 100 -2.25 -0.80 -7.11
CA SER A 100 -1.53 0.44 -6.82
C SER A 100 -0.84 1.07 -8.03
N PHE A 101 -0.85 0.40 -9.20
CA PHE A 101 -0.17 0.82 -10.42
C PHE A 101 -1.15 0.94 -11.58
N TYR A 102 -1.41 2.18 -12.06
CA TYR A 102 -2.25 2.38 -13.23
C TYR A 102 -1.64 1.78 -14.52
N GLN A 103 -0.33 1.52 -14.52
CA GLN A 103 0.43 0.95 -15.64
C GLN A 103 0.12 -0.54 -15.86
N ILE A 104 -0.46 -1.22 -14.87
CA ILE A 104 -0.82 -2.62 -14.96
C ILE A 104 -2.31 -2.70 -15.33
N PRO A 105 -2.66 -3.09 -16.56
CA PRO A 105 -4.05 -3.18 -16.97
C PRO A 105 -4.79 -4.31 -16.24
N TRP A 106 -6.09 -4.17 -16.03
CA TRP A 106 -6.89 -5.12 -15.25
C TRP A 106 -6.92 -6.52 -15.84
N GLU A 107 -6.84 -6.64 -17.17
CA GLU A 107 -6.74 -7.92 -17.86
C GLU A 107 -5.54 -8.73 -17.35
N LYS A 108 -4.40 -8.08 -17.09
CA LYS A 108 -3.23 -8.75 -16.50
C LYS A 108 -3.43 -9.10 -15.04
N ILE A 109 -4.07 -8.22 -14.25
CA ILE A 109 -4.35 -8.48 -12.83
C ILE A 109 -5.28 -9.70 -12.70
N TYR A 110 -6.36 -9.75 -13.49
CA TYR A 110 -7.28 -10.88 -13.50
C TYR A 110 -6.65 -12.16 -14.03
N ALA A 111 -5.82 -12.09 -15.08
CA ALA A 111 -5.08 -13.25 -15.57
C ALA A 111 -4.17 -13.85 -14.48
N LEU A 112 -3.47 -13.00 -13.71
CA LEU A 112 -2.65 -13.45 -12.59
C LEU A 112 -3.50 -14.08 -11.46
N CYS A 113 -4.68 -13.54 -11.18
CA CYS A 113 -5.61 -14.12 -10.20
C CYS A 113 -6.12 -15.51 -10.63
N GLU A 114 -6.50 -15.67 -11.89
CA GLU A 114 -6.96 -16.97 -12.40
C GLU A 114 -5.81 -17.99 -12.45
N GLU A 115 -4.61 -17.57 -12.85
CA GLU A 115 -3.42 -18.42 -12.81
C GLU A 115 -3.10 -18.87 -11.38
N PHE A 116 -3.13 -17.94 -10.42
CA PHE A 116 -2.95 -18.26 -9.00
C PHE A 116 -4.00 -19.28 -8.52
N LYS A 117 -5.27 -19.09 -8.86
CA LYS A 117 -6.36 -20.01 -8.53
C LYS A 117 -6.14 -21.40 -9.13
N ASN A 118 -5.75 -21.48 -10.41
CA ASN A 118 -5.46 -22.75 -11.08
C ASN A 118 -4.32 -23.50 -10.38
N ARG A 119 -3.25 -22.80 -10.02
CA ARG A 119 -2.12 -23.38 -9.28
C ARG A 119 -2.50 -23.78 -7.86
N CYS A 120 -3.35 -23.03 -7.17
CA CYS A 120 -3.89 -23.44 -5.87
C CYS A 120 -4.65 -24.76 -5.98
N ILE A 121 -5.53 -24.90 -6.97
CA ILE A 121 -6.26 -26.16 -7.22
C ILE A 121 -5.29 -27.30 -7.52
N GLN A 122 -4.33 -27.07 -8.42
CA GLN A 122 -3.33 -28.06 -8.83
C GLN A 122 -2.48 -28.55 -7.64
N TYR A 123 -2.07 -27.65 -6.75
CA TYR A 123 -1.20 -27.98 -5.62
C TYR A 123 -1.99 -28.30 -4.32
N GLY A 124 -3.32 -28.30 -4.37
CA GLY A 124 -4.18 -28.66 -3.23
C GLY A 124 -4.30 -27.61 -2.13
N TYR A 125 -4.13 -26.33 -2.48
CA TYR A 125 -4.34 -25.19 -1.56
C TYR A 125 -5.75 -24.63 -1.63
N SER A 126 -6.16 -24.00 -0.53
CA SER A 126 -7.42 -23.29 -0.38
C SER A 126 -7.49 -22.08 -1.30
N LEU A 127 -8.68 -21.80 -1.84
CA LEU A 127 -8.96 -20.58 -2.61
C LEU A 127 -9.23 -19.35 -1.73
N ARG A 128 -8.94 -19.44 -0.43
CA ARG A 128 -9.18 -18.36 0.55
C ARG A 128 -8.57 -17.03 0.10
N PHE A 129 -7.30 -17.00 -0.31
CA PHE A 129 -6.67 -15.78 -0.79
C PHE A 129 -7.26 -15.27 -2.12
N TYR A 130 -7.66 -16.18 -3.02
CA TYR A 130 -8.30 -15.78 -4.26
C TYR A 130 -9.61 -15.01 -3.96
N TYR A 131 -10.49 -15.56 -3.12
CA TYR A 131 -11.73 -14.88 -2.74
C TYR A 131 -11.51 -13.61 -1.93
N PHE A 132 -10.50 -13.59 -1.05
CA PHE A 132 -10.04 -12.38 -0.37
C PHE A 132 -9.76 -11.26 -1.38
N MET A 133 -8.99 -11.55 -2.44
CA MET A 133 -8.62 -10.54 -3.43
C MET A 133 -9.81 -10.10 -4.29
N GLN A 134 -10.73 -11.00 -4.64
CA GLN A 134 -11.96 -10.61 -5.35
C GLN A 134 -12.81 -9.63 -4.53
N ALA A 135 -12.99 -9.90 -3.22
CA ALA A 135 -13.67 -8.97 -2.33
C ALA A 135 -12.91 -7.64 -2.16
N ALA A 136 -11.57 -7.67 -2.11
CA ALA A 136 -10.75 -6.46 -2.06
C ALA A 136 -10.90 -5.60 -3.34
N TYR A 137 -11.00 -6.22 -4.51
CA TYR A 137 -11.30 -5.51 -5.76
C TYR A 137 -12.73 -4.96 -5.78
N GLY A 138 -13.68 -5.71 -5.21
CA GLY A 138 -15.02 -5.20 -4.95
C GLY A 138 -14.99 -3.90 -4.14
N ILE A 139 -14.21 -3.82 -3.06
CA ILE A 139 -14.03 -2.58 -2.28
C ILE A 139 -13.44 -1.47 -3.15
N TYR A 140 -12.35 -1.77 -3.87
CA TYR A 140 -11.66 -0.81 -4.73
C TYR A 140 -12.61 -0.16 -5.78
N PHE A 141 -13.51 -0.95 -6.36
CA PHE A 141 -14.50 -0.46 -7.32
C PHE A 141 -15.85 -0.06 -6.72
N SER A 142 -16.03 -0.21 -5.40
CA SER A 142 -17.31 -0.08 -4.69
C SER A 142 -18.44 -0.94 -5.27
N ARG A 143 -18.16 -2.22 -5.52
CA ARG A 143 -19.12 -3.21 -6.06
C ARG A 143 -19.67 -4.08 -4.94
N ASP A 144 -20.69 -3.57 -4.26
CA ASP A 144 -21.25 -4.16 -3.04
C ASP A 144 -21.66 -5.63 -3.18
N GLU A 145 -22.23 -6.02 -4.32
CA GLU A 145 -22.63 -7.41 -4.58
C GLU A 145 -21.41 -8.35 -4.63
N GLU A 146 -20.35 -7.97 -5.34
CA GLU A 146 -19.09 -8.73 -5.42
C GLU A 146 -18.44 -8.85 -4.04
N ILE A 147 -18.42 -7.76 -3.26
CA ILE A 147 -17.87 -7.78 -1.89
C ILE A 147 -18.62 -8.80 -1.04
N ARG A 148 -19.97 -8.76 -1.01
CA ARG A 148 -20.78 -9.67 -0.19
C ARG A 148 -20.57 -11.13 -0.59
N GLU A 149 -20.58 -11.41 -1.88
CA GLU A 149 -20.39 -12.76 -2.40
C GLU A 149 -19.01 -13.31 -2.03
N PHE A 150 -17.95 -12.58 -2.37
CA PHE A 150 -16.59 -13.07 -2.21
C PHE A 150 -16.11 -13.03 -0.77
N PHE A 151 -16.57 -12.07 0.04
CA PHE A 151 -16.29 -12.05 1.48
C PHE A 151 -16.89 -13.27 2.17
N SER A 152 -18.13 -13.64 1.85
CA SER A 152 -18.77 -14.87 2.35
C SER A 152 -18.02 -16.13 1.93
N LYS A 153 -17.64 -16.24 0.64
CA LYS A 153 -16.82 -17.36 0.14
C LYS A 153 -15.47 -17.45 0.84
N TYR A 154 -14.80 -16.31 1.02
CA TYR A 154 -13.53 -16.22 1.75
C TYR A 154 -13.69 -16.71 3.21
N GLN A 155 -14.69 -16.22 3.95
CA GLN A 155 -14.94 -16.62 5.34
C GLN A 155 -15.24 -18.12 5.46
N SER A 156 -15.95 -18.68 4.48
CA SER A 156 -16.29 -20.11 4.40
C SER A 156 -15.10 -21.00 4.03
N CYS A 157 -14.03 -20.45 3.44
CA CYS A 157 -12.86 -21.22 3.04
C CYS A 157 -11.99 -21.59 4.24
N LYS A 158 -11.57 -22.86 4.30
CA LYS A 158 -10.62 -23.32 5.32
C LYS A 158 -9.30 -22.57 5.21
N ARG A 159 -8.72 -22.25 6.37
CA ARG A 159 -7.32 -21.78 6.47
C ARG A 159 -6.36 -22.94 6.19
N ASP A 160 -5.23 -22.61 5.62
CA ASP A 160 -4.13 -23.51 5.26
C ASP A 160 -2.78 -22.78 5.32
N ARG A 161 -1.71 -23.43 4.85
CA ARG A 161 -0.35 -22.86 4.87
C ARG A 161 -0.17 -21.65 3.95
N LEU A 162 -1.09 -21.42 3.00
CA LEU A 162 -1.08 -20.29 2.07
C LEU A 162 -1.97 -19.15 2.55
N SER A 163 -2.73 -19.35 3.63
CA SER A 163 -3.58 -18.31 4.20
C SER A 163 -2.74 -17.14 4.72
N ASN A 164 -3.32 -15.94 4.66
CA ASN A 164 -2.68 -14.78 5.28
C ASN A 164 -2.61 -15.00 6.80
N CYS A 165 -1.66 -14.31 7.46
CA CYS A 165 -1.63 -14.34 8.91
C CYS A 165 -2.97 -13.83 9.47
N GLU A 166 -3.39 -14.35 10.62
CA GLU A 166 -4.71 -14.05 11.20
C GLU A 166 -4.91 -12.55 11.42
N ALA A 167 -3.85 -11.82 11.78
CA ALA A 167 -3.93 -10.38 11.95
C ALA A 167 -4.27 -9.65 10.63
N CYS A 168 -3.64 -10.04 9.52
CA CYS A 168 -3.94 -9.46 8.19
C CYS A 168 -5.36 -9.79 7.73
N GLU A 169 -5.83 -11.01 8.00
CA GLU A 169 -7.21 -11.41 7.69
C GLU A 169 -8.24 -10.63 8.51
N LEU A 170 -8.05 -10.51 9.82
CA LEU A 170 -8.91 -9.67 10.67
C LEU A 170 -8.91 -8.20 10.21
N SER A 171 -7.76 -7.67 9.79
CA SER A 171 -7.71 -6.29 9.28
C SER A 171 -8.44 -6.12 7.95
N PHE A 172 -8.57 -7.18 7.14
CA PHE A 172 -9.36 -7.15 5.91
C PHE A 172 -10.85 -7.26 6.21
N ASP A 173 -11.23 -8.14 7.13
CA ASP A 173 -12.61 -8.25 7.61
C ASP A 173 -13.11 -6.89 8.14
N VAL A 174 -12.26 -6.17 8.90
CA VAL A 174 -12.52 -4.78 9.31
C VAL A 174 -12.76 -3.86 8.10
N ALA A 175 -11.98 -3.99 7.02
CA ALA A 175 -12.18 -3.18 5.82
C ALA A 175 -13.53 -3.45 5.16
N CYS A 176 -13.94 -4.72 5.06
CA CYS A 176 -15.26 -5.11 4.56
C CYS A 176 -16.39 -4.52 5.42
N TYR A 177 -16.29 -4.61 6.76
CA TYR A 177 -17.31 -4.05 7.65
C TYR A 177 -17.38 -2.52 7.57
N LEU A 178 -16.23 -1.83 7.56
CA LEU A 178 -16.19 -0.37 7.43
C LEU A 178 -16.72 0.12 6.07
N HIS A 179 -16.55 -0.65 4.99
CA HIS A 179 -17.11 -0.34 3.68
C HIS A 179 -18.65 -0.27 3.72
N PHE A 180 -19.28 -1.18 4.47
CA PHE A 180 -20.74 -1.22 4.66
C PHE A 180 -21.24 -0.38 5.84
N ASP A 181 -20.41 0.50 6.41
CA ASP A 181 -20.73 1.28 7.60
C ASP A 181 -21.14 0.45 8.83
N GLN A 182 -20.69 -0.81 8.91
CA GLN A 182 -20.91 -1.74 10.02
C GLN A 182 -19.85 -1.54 11.10
N LEU A 183 -19.94 -0.40 11.80
CA LEU A 183 -18.89 0.04 12.72
C LEU A 183 -18.74 -0.88 13.94
N GLU A 184 -19.85 -1.38 14.48
CA GLU A 184 -19.86 -2.27 15.64
C GLU A 184 -19.12 -3.59 15.32
N GLU A 185 -19.43 -4.22 14.19
CA GLU A 185 -18.76 -5.43 13.72
C GLU A 185 -17.28 -5.19 13.43
N ALA A 186 -16.93 -4.04 12.84
CA ALA A 186 -15.55 -3.65 12.62
C ALA A 186 -14.78 -3.53 13.94
N LEU A 187 -15.37 -2.87 14.95
CA LEU A 187 -14.74 -2.68 16.26
C LEU A 187 -14.57 -4.01 16.99
N GLU A 188 -15.58 -4.89 16.96
CA GLU A 188 -15.50 -6.22 17.54
C GLU A 188 -14.36 -7.03 16.92
N THR A 189 -14.32 -7.06 15.58
CA THR A 189 -13.30 -7.76 14.80
C THR A 189 -11.89 -7.25 15.08
N ALA A 190 -11.74 -5.94 15.35
CA ALA A 190 -10.45 -5.32 15.63
C ALA A 190 -9.94 -5.53 17.07
N LYS A 191 -10.76 -6.03 18.01
CA LYS A 191 -10.35 -6.18 19.42
C LYS A 191 -9.04 -6.97 19.60
N PRO A 192 -8.84 -8.16 18.97
CA PRO A 192 -7.60 -8.92 19.12
C PRO A 192 -6.37 -8.19 18.53
N LEU A 193 -6.58 -7.31 17.56
CA LEU A 193 -5.53 -6.50 16.95
C LEU A 193 -5.10 -5.36 17.88
N PHE A 194 -6.07 -4.68 18.50
CA PHE A 194 -5.82 -3.55 19.37
C PHE A 194 -5.36 -3.94 20.78
N SER A 195 -5.75 -5.13 21.26
CA SER A 195 -5.22 -5.72 22.50
C SER A 195 -3.79 -6.25 22.34
N GLY A 196 -3.34 -6.46 21.10
CA GLY A 196 -2.02 -7.04 20.80
C GLY A 196 -1.98 -8.57 20.87
N GLU A 197 -3.13 -9.23 21.06
CA GLU A 197 -3.24 -10.70 20.98
C GLU A 197 -2.83 -11.23 19.60
N LYS A 198 -3.19 -10.51 18.55
CA LYS A 198 -2.81 -10.81 17.16
C LYS A 198 -2.02 -9.64 16.60
N LYS A 199 -0.80 -9.91 16.11
CA LYS A 199 0.10 -8.90 15.54
C LYS A 199 0.86 -9.42 14.33
N CYS A 200 1.20 -8.51 13.44
CA CYS A 200 2.02 -8.71 12.24
C CYS A 200 2.90 -7.46 12.04
N GLY A 201 3.86 -7.50 11.11
CA GLY A 201 4.68 -6.33 10.76
C GLY A 201 3.87 -5.10 10.34
N HIS A 202 2.68 -5.30 9.76
CA HIS A 202 1.79 -4.21 9.30
C HIS A 202 0.47 -4.08 10.07
N VAL A 203 0.14 -5.04 10.95
CA VAL A 203 -1.12 -5.03 11.72
C VAL A 203 -0.78 -5.03 13.20
N PRO A 204 -1.25 -4.06 14.00
CA PRO A 204 -2.47 -3.24 13.81
C PRO A 204 -2.27 -1.90 13.09
N HIS A 205 -1.10 -1.66 12.48
CA HIS A 205 -0.74 -0.36 11.92
C HIS A 205 -1.76 0.11 10.89
N GLU A 206 -2.03 -0.70 9.86
CA GLU A 206 -3.03 -0.39 8.82
C GLU A 206 -4.46 -0.35 9.36
N THR A 207 -4.80 -1.22 10.32
CA THR A 207 -6.16 -1.28 10.89
C THR A 207 -6.52 0.05 11.55
N TYR A 208 -5.60 0.65 12.30
CA TYR A 208 -5.80 1.98 12.84
C TYR A 208 -6.07 3.04 11.77
N GLN A 209 -5.44 2.94 10.60
CA GLN A 209 -5.61 3.93 9.53
C GLN A 209 -6.94 3.78 8.81
N LYS A 210 -7.41 2.53 8.63
CA LYS A 210 -8.76 2.25 8.12
C LYS A 210 -9.84 2.90 9.00
N PHE A 211 -9.73 2.76 10.32
CA PHE A 211 -10.62 3.45 11.26
C PHE A 211 -10.47 4.97 11.22
N LEU A 212 -9.24 5.48 11.20
CA LEU A 212 -9.01 6.93 11.17
C LEU A 212 -9.64 7.56 9.92
N TYR A 213 -9.39 6.97 8.74
CA TYR A 213 -9.98 7.42 7.48
C TYR A 213 -11.51 7.37 7.53
N HIS A 214 -12.09 6.26 8.00
CA HIS A 214 -13.54 6.14 8.16
C HIS A 214 -14.11 7.21 9.10
N TYR A 215 -13.51 7.41 10.27
CA TYR A 215 -13.98 8.42 11.22
C TYR A 215 -13.91 9.83 10.65
N VAL A 216 -12.81 10.19 10.00
CA VAL A 216 -12.63 11.52 9.39
C VAL A 216 -13.64 11.76 8.28
N THR A 217 -13.81 10.80 7.36
CA THR A 217 -14.72 10.95 6.22
C THR A 217 -16.19 10.99 6.63
N LYS A 218 -16.55 10.27 7.71
CA LYS A 218 -17.90 10.29 8.31
C LYS A 218 -18.11 11.42 9.33
N GLY A 219 -17.07 12.19 9.67
CA GLY A 219 -17.17 13.33 10.58
C GLY A 219 -17.17 13.00 12.06
N LYS A 220 -16.78 11.77 12.42
CA LYS A 220 -16.62 11.29 13.79
C LYS A 220 -15.26 11.74 14.35
N LEU A 221 -15.07 13.06 14.46
CA LEU A 221 -13.77 13.66 14.76
C LEU A 221 -13.29 13.37 16.19
N GLU A 222 -14.21 13.20 17.15
CA GLU A 222 -13.86 12.83 18.53
C GLU A 222 -13.29 11.41 18.60
N GLU A 223 -13.84 10.49 17.81
CA GLU A 223 -13.38 9.11 17.69
C GLU A 223 -12.05 9.04 16.93
N ALA A 224 -11.89 9.85 15.89
CA ALA A 224 -10.61 10.02 15.21
C ALA A 224 -9.51 10.52 16.16
N GLU A 225 -9.81 11.52 16.99
CA GLU A 225 -8.86 12.09 17.96
C GLU A 225 -8.33 11.04 18.94
N LYS A 226 -9.19 10.12 19.42
CA LYS A 226 -8.81 9.05 20.36
C LYS A 226 -7.72 8.12 19.83
N ILE A 227 -7.61 7.95 18.51
CA ILE A 227 -6.65 7.02 17.89
C ILE A 227 -5.50 7.73 17.16
N LEU A 228 -5.60 9.03 16.91
CA LEU A 228 -4.73 9.81 16.02
C LEU A 228 -3.23 9.69 16.34
N ASP A 229 -2.85 9.94 17.59
CA ASP A 229 -1.44 9.91 18.01
C ASP A 229 -0.88 8.50 17.98
N LYS A 230 -1.67 7.51 18.41
CA LYS A 230 -1.27 6.09 18.41
C LYS A 230 -1.11 5.59 16.98
N SER A 231 -2.07 5.88 16.10
CA SER A 231 -2.06 5.47 14.70
C SER A 231 -0.87 6.08 13.95
N TYR A 232 -0.54 7.36 14.19
CA TYR A 232 0.61 8.01 13.54
C TYR A 232 1.95 7.42 14.00
N LYS A 233 2.10 7.18 15.32
CA LYS A 233 3.33 6.63 15.91
C LYS A 233 3.70 5.25 15.36
N LEU A 234 2.71 4.50 14.88
CA LEU A 234 2.91 3.20 14.24
C LEU A 234 3.54 3.36 12.84
N ILE A 235 3.10 4.33 12.05
CA ILE A 235 3.44 4.39 10.61
C ILE A 235 4.55 5.39 10.24
N TYR A 236 4.80 6.42 11.04
CA TYR A 236 5.61 7.59 10.63
C TYR A 236 7.09 7.33 10.30
N LYS A 237 7.63 6.13 10.50
CA LYS A 237 9.02 5.77 10.16
C LYS A 237 9.16 4.79 9.00
N ASN A 238 8.06 4.23 8.51
CA ASN A 238 8.10 3.23 7.45
C ASN A 238 7.35 3.73 6.21
N GLN A 239 8.10 3.98 5.13
CA GLN A 239 7.59 4.47 3.85
C GLN A 239 6.54 3.55 3.20
N ALA A 240 6.48 2.27 3.61
CA ALA A 240 5.46 1.34 3.13
C ALA A 240 4.03 1.83 3.43
N PHE A 241 3.86 2.65 4.48
CA PHE A 241 2.58 3.23 4.89
C PHE A 241 2.30 4.62 4.30
N LEU A 242 3.01 5.04 3.23
CA LEU A 242 2.74 6.33 2.59
C LEU A 242 1.26 6.51 2.23
N GLY A 243 0.63 5.44 1.74
CA GLY A 243 -0.78 5.45 1.37
C GLY A 243 -1.74 5.68 2.54
N ASP A 244 -1.31 5.38 3.77
CA ASP A 244 -2.12 5.43 4.98
C ASP A 244 -1.99 6.74 5.78
N LEU A 245 -1.30 7.75 5.24
CA LEU A 245 -1.15 9.08 5.86
C LEU A 245 -2.33 10.02 5.56
N ASP A 246 -3.21 9.64 4.64
CA ASP A 246 -4.31 10.47 4.16
C ASP A 246 -5.30 10.83 5.28
N GLY A 247 -5.67 9.86 6.13
CA GLY A 247 -6.52 10.10 7.30
C GLY A 247 -5.98 11.18 8.24
N HIS A 248 -4.67 11.21 8.51
CA HIS A 248 -4.05 12.26 9.34
C HIS A 248 -4.05 13.62 8.66
N LEU A 249 -3.70 13.66 7.38
CA LEU A 249 -3.70 14.90 6.60
C LEU A 249 -5.10 15.50 6.53
N LEU A 250 -6.12 14.68 6.28
CA LEU A 250 -7.52 15.08 6.24
C LEU A 250 -8.03 15.53 7.62
N TYR A 251 -7.72 14.78 8.69
CA TYR A 251 -8.07 15.17 10.06
C TYR A 251 -7.53 16.58 10.37
N TYR A 252 -6.22 16.79 10.16
CA TYR A 252 -5.59 18.07 10.45
C TYR A 252 -5.96 19.18 9.46
N ALA A 253 -6.39 18.86 8.23
CA ALA A 253 -6.97 19.84 7.35
C ALA A 253 -8.24 20.48 7.95
N ILE A 254 -9.02 19.69 8.71
CA ILE A 254 -10.23 20.17 9.39
C ILE A 254 -9.90 20.83 10.73
N THR A 255 -9.01 20.25 11.54
CA THR A 255 -8.85 20.63 12.95
C THR A 255 -7.69 21.59 13.22
N ASP A 256 -6.48 21.25 12.75
CA ASP A 256 -5.25 22.02 12.98
C ASP A 256 -4.32 21.93 11.78
N PRO A 257 -4.48 22.83 10.78
CA PRO A 257 -3.69 22.76 9.55
C PRO A 257 -2.18 22.91 9.76
N ILE A 258 -1.72 23.51 10.87
CA ILE A 258 -0.29 23.64 11.16
C ILE A 258 0.32 22.27 11.49
N LYS A 259 -0.40 21.41 12.22
CA LYS A 259 0.03 20.01 12.43
C LYS A 259 0.01 19.22 11.12
N GLY A 260 -0.98 19.44 10.27
CA GLY A 260 -1.04 18.85 8.93
C GLY A 260 0.18 19.21 8.08
N ILE A 261 0.59 20.48 8.08
CA ILE A 261 1.79 20.95 7.35
C ILE A 261 3.04 20.21 7.83
N LYS A 262 3.19 19.96 9.13
CA LYS A 262 4.34 19.20 9.65
C LYS A 262 4.37 17.76 9.13
N ILE A 263 3.22 17.10 9.00
CA ILE A 263 3.12 15.75 8.41
C ILE A 263 3.47 15.80 6.92
N PHE A 264 2.90 16.75 6.18
CA PHE A 264 3.23 16.98 4.77
C PHE A 264 4.74 17.16 4.57
N SER A 265 5.37 18.10 5.28
CA SER A 265 6.80 18.39 5.14
C SER A 265 7.67 17.19 5.48
N ARG A 266 7.29 16.41 6.50
CA ARG A 266 8.04 15.22 6.93
C ARG A 266 8.08 14.12 5.87
N HIS A 267 6.95 13.92 5.18
CA HIS A 267 6.73 12.77 4.30
C HIS A 267 6.78 13.12 2.82
N LEU A 268 7.07 14.38 2.48
CA LEU A 268 7.23 14.80 1.09
C LEU A 268 8.31 13.98 0.35
N GLN A 269 9.41 13.61 1.01
CA GLN A 269 10.43 12.76 0.38
C GLN A 269 9.85 11.38 -0.01
N TRP A 270 9.01 10.78 0.83
CA TRP A 270 8.43 9.46 0.57
C TRP A 270 7.58 9.46 -0.71
N VAL A 271 6.77 10.50 -0.92
CA VAL A 271 5.94 10.61 -2.12
C VAL A 271 6.77 10.90 -3.38
N LEU A 272 7.90 11.62 -3.25
CA LEU A 272 8.82 11.89 -4.36
C LEU A 272 9.58 10.62 -4.79
N ASP A 273 9.91 9.73 -3.86
CA ASP A 273 10.64 8.49 -4.14
C ASP A 273 9.73 7.35 -4.60
N SER A 274 8.46 7.37 -4.22
CA SER A 274 7.47 6.32 -4.50
C SER A 274 7.13 6.18 -6.00
N LYS A 275 6.92 4.93 -6.43
CA LYS A 275 6.31 4.52 -7.70
C LYS A 275 4.93 3.89 -7.49
N LYS A 276 4.47 3.66 -6.26
CA LYS A 276 3.07 3.33 -5.93
C LYS A 276 2.18 4.53 -6.20
N GLU A 277 1.66 4.60 -7.42
CA GLU A 277 0.89 5.74 -7.90
C GLU A 277 -0.39 5.95 -7.08
N TRP A 278 -1.01 4.89 -6.55
CA TRP A 278 -2.17 5.05 -5.65
C TRP A 278 -1.80 5.73 -4.32
N SER A 279 -0.67 5.37 -3.71
CA SER A 279 -0.19 6.04 -2.49
C SER A 279 0.18 7.50 -2.75
N LYS A 280 0.66 7.83 -3.95
CA LYS A 280 0.89 9.22 -4.37
C LYS A 280 -0.42 9.97 -4.53
N LEU A 281 -1.42 9.34 -5.16
CA LEU A 281 -2.77 9.92 -5.27
C LEU A 281 -3.34 10.25 -3.89
N SER A 282 -3.34 9.30 -2.95
CA SER A 282 -3.91 9.53 -1.61
C SER A 282 -3.19 10.68 -0.88
N PHE A 283 -1.86 10.66 -0.88
CA PHE A 283 -1.06 11.71 -0.25
C PHE A 283 -1.30 13.09 -0.87
N TYR A 284 -1.23 13.21 -2.21
CA TYR A 284 -1.40 14.50 -2.88
C TYR A 284 -2.84 15.03 -2.77
N ALA A 285 -3.85 14.16 -2.85
CA ALA A 285 -5.24 14.55 -2.72
C ALA A 285 -5.55 15.07 -1.31
N ALA A 286 -5.11 14.35 -0.27
CA ALA A 286 -5.26 14.80 1.12
C ALA A 286 -4.45 16.07 1.41
N SER A 287 -3.23 16.19 0.85
CA SER A 287 -2.40 17.39 0.97
C SER A 287 -3.02 18.59 0.26
N TRP A 288 -3.67 18.37 -0.89
CA TRP A 288 -4.44 19.43 -1.57
C TRP A 288 -5.56 19.94 -0.66
N MET A 289 -6.33 19.05 -0.02
CA MET A 289 -7.37 19.46 0.94
C MET A 289 -6.80 20.25 2.13
N LEU A 290 -5.63 19.84 2.64
CA LEU A 290 -4.91 20.54 3.69
C LEU A 290 -4.53 21.96 3.26
N TRP A 291 -3.82 22.11 2.14
CA TRP A 291 -3.33 23.41 1.67
C TRP A 291 -4.45 24.34 1.20
N GLU A 292 -5.53 23.79 0.62
CA GLU A 292 -6.74 24.55 0.32
C GLU A 292 -7.36 25.13 1.60
N ASN A 293 -7.47 24.34 2.68
CA ASN A 293 -7.93 24.83 3.98
C ASN A 293 -6.98 25.86 4.61
N VAL A 294 -5.65 25.68 4.48
CA VAL A 294 -4.66 26.67 4.92
C VAL A 294 -4.88 28.01 4.22
N SER A 295 -5.07 27.99 2.89
CA SER A 295 -5.29 29.18 2.07
C SER A 295 -6.58 29.93 2.44
N LEU A 296 -7.63 29.19 2.84
CA LEU A 296 -8.92 29.75 3.23
C LEU A 296 -8.93 30.30 4.67
N ARG A 297 -8.26 29.61 5.61
CA ARG A 297 -8.30 29.96 7.06
C ARG A 297 -7.22 30.95 7.47
N SER A 298 -6.15 31.08 6.69
CA SER A 298 -5.01 31.95 7.03
C SER A 298 -4.76 33.00 5.96
N LYS A 299 -4.46 34.23 6.39
CA LYS A 299 -3.96 35.29 5.50
C LYS A 299 -2.51 35.07 5.08
N ARG A 300 -1.80 34.13 5.73
CA ARG A 300 -0.38 33.85 5.46
C ARG A 300 -0.24 33.16 4.09
N LYS A 301 0.55 33.77 3.21
CA LYS A 301 0.80 33.27 1.85
C LYS A 301 2.06 32.43 1.71
N GLU A 302 2.93 32.43 2.71
CA GLU A 302 4.21 31.73 2.68
C GLU A 302 4.55 31.13 4.05
N TYR A 303 5.13 29.94 4.07
CA TYR A 303 5.61 29.28 5.29
C TYR A 303 7.10 28.97 5.19
N VAL A 304 7.81 29.13 6.30
CA VAL A 304 9.17 28.58 6.44
C VAL A 304 9.02 27.08 6.68
N LEU A 305 9.52 26.27 5.75
CA LEU A 305 9.39 24.80 5.80
C LEU A 305 10.76 24.17 5.62
N LYS A 306 10.95 22.98 6.22
CA LYS A 306 12.09 22.12 5.90
C LYS A 306 11.61 21.05 4.93
N LEU A 307 11.76 21.31 3.64
CA LEU A 307 11.43 20.37 2.58
C LEU A 307 12.71 19.74 2.01
N PRO A 308 12.60 18.59 1.32
CA PRO A 308 13.72 18.01 0.61
C PRO A 308 14.28 18.91 -0.50
N GLN A 309 15.54 18.71 -0.87
CA GLN A 309 16.20 19.49 -1.92
C GLN A 309 15.56 19.32 -3.30
N ASN A 310 14.99 18.15 -3.57
CA ASN A 310 14.27 17.84 -4.81
C ASN A 310 12.77 18.20 -4.73
N ALA A 311 12.35 19.00 -3.73
CA ALA A 311 10.98 19.48 -3.66
C ALA A 311 10.63 20.29 -4.92
N PRO A 312 9.46 20.06 -5.54
CA PRO A 312 9.10 20.67 -6.83
C PRO A 312 8.55 22.10 -6.66
N PHE A 313 9.03 22.83 -5.66
CA PHE A 313 8.55 24.16 -5.29
C PHE A 313 9.71 25.15 -5.29
N THR A 314 9.41 26.39 -5.63
CA THR A 314 10.34 27.51 -5.55
C THR A 314 10.63 27.83 -4.09
N GLU A 315 11.91 27.87 -3.74
CA GLU A 315 12.40 28.18 -2.41
C GLU A 315 13.00 29.60 -2.40
N GLN A 316 12.64 30.39 -1.38
CA GLN A 316 13.26 31.70 -1.13
C GLN A 316 13.42 31.93 0.39
N ASP A 317 14.65 31.94 0.89
CA ASP A 317 14.99 32.11 2.32
C ASP A 317 14.30 31.10 3.26
N GLY A 318 14.21 29.85 2.83
CA GLY A 318 13.51 28.74 3.46
C GLY A 318 11.99 28.83 3.37
N LYS A 319 11.44 29.82 2.65
CA LYS A 319 10.00 30.05 2.51
C LYS A 319 9.47 29.45 1.22
N TYR A 320 8.24 28.96 1.31
CA TYR A 320 7.49 28.38 0.20
C TYR A 320 6.10 28.97 0.14
N LYS A 321 5.61 29.23 -1.08
CA LYS A 321 4.28 29.80 -1.33
C LYS A 321 3.20 28.73 -1.17
N VAL A 322 2.17 29.07 -0.39
CA VAL A 322 1.00 28.20 -0.15
C VAL A 322 0.32 27.83 -1.47
N GLU A 323 0.15 28.82 -2.36
CA GLU A 323 -0.52 28.64 -3.64
C GLU A 323 0.22 27.65 -4.56
N GLU A 324 1.55 27.76 -4.62
CA GLU A 324 2.39 26.86 -5.43
C GLU A 324 2.31 25.41 -4.95
N ILE A 325 2.41 25.19 -3.63
CA ILE A 325 2.28 23.85 -3.05
C ILE A 325 0.88 23.28 -3.29
N MET A 326 -0.16 24.09 -3.05
CA MET A 326 -1.56 23.69 -3.24
C MET A 326 -1.82 23.26 -4.70
N GLU A 327 -1.40 24.09 -5.66
CA GLU A 327 -1.64 23.85 -7.08
C GLU A 327 -0.84 22.64 -7.59
N HIS A 328 0.39 22.45 -7.11
CA HIS A 328 1.15 21.23 -7.39
C HIS A 328 0.44 19.98 -6.86
N CYS A 329 0.00 19.97 -5.59
CA CYS A 329 -0.69 18.81 -5.00
C CYS A 329 -1.98 18.49 -5.76
N LYS A 330 -2.76 19.52 -6.11
CA LYS A 330 -3.97 19.39 -6.93
C LYS A 330 -3.65 18.78 -8.30
N ASN A 331 -2.66 19.32 -9.01
CA ASN A 331 -2.32 18.86 -10.35
C ASN A 331 -1.77 17.43 -10.36
N GLN A 332 -0.97 17.05 -9.36
CA GLN A 332 -0.53 15.67 -9.20
C GLN A 332 -1.70 14.72 -8.92
N ALA A 333 -2.57 15.08 -7.96
CA ALA A 333 -3.74 14.26 -7.62
C ALA A 333 -4.66 14.04 -8.84
N LEU A 334 -5.06 15.12 -9.53
CA LEU A 334 -5.92 15.04 -10.70
C LEU A 334 -5.26 14.27 -11.87
N SER A 335 -3.97 14.49 -12.10
CA SER A 335 -3.24 13.78 -13.17
C SER A 335 -3.17 12.28 -12.90
N ILE A 336 -2.87 11.87 -11.67
CA ILE A 336 -2.80 10.46 -11.30
C ILE A 336 -4.19 9.82 -11.32
N ALA A 337 -5.20 10.51 -10.77
CA ALA A 337 -6.59 10.07 -10.77
C ALA A 337 -7.10 9.77 -12.18
N ALA A 338 -6.87 10.69 -13.13
CA ALA A 338 -7.28 10.50 -14.53
C ALA A 338 -6.64 9.26 -15.18
N LYS A 339 -5.41 8.89 -14.79
CA LYS A 339 -4.75 7.68 -15.29
C LYS A 339 -5.36 6.41 -14.72
N PHE A 340 -5.73 6.42 -13.43
CA PHE A 340 -6.49 5.32 -12.82
C PHE A 340 -7.86 5.18 -13.46
N ASP A 341 -8.62 6.28 -13.61
CA ASP A 341 -9.93 6.25 -14.26
C ASP A 341 -9.86 5.67 -15.68
N LYS A 342 -8.81 6.05 -16.43
CA LYS A 342 -8.54 5.50 -17.76
C LYS A 342 -8.24 4.00 -17.72
N ARG A 343 -7.40 3.52 -16.78
CA ARG A 343 -7.11 2.09 -16.62
C ARG A 343 -8.38 1.32 -16.23
N ASP A 344 -9.17 1.90 -15.35
CA ASP A 344 -10.31 1.26 -14.69
C ASP A 344 -11.56 1.27 -15.58
N GLY A 345 -11.62 2.15 -16.58
CA GLY A 345 -12.78 2.33 -17.45
C GLY A 345 -13.97 2.98 -16.74
N GLN A 346 -13.77 3.47 -15.53
CA GLN A 346 -14.77 4.12 -14.68
C GLN A 346 -14.12 5.11 -13.70
N PRO A 347 -14.84 6.13 -13.19
CA PRO A 347 -14.33 7.00 -12.15
C PRO A 347 -13.96 6.19 -10.89
N THR A 348 -12.67 6.20 -10.56
CA THR A 348 -12.12 5.51 -9.40
C THR A 348 -11.18 6.44 -8.64
N GLY A 349 -10.16 6.98 -9.32
CA GLY A 349 -9.31 8.02 -8.75
C GLY A 349 -10.06 9.34 -8.56
N SER A 350 -10.86 9.74 -9.54
CA SER A 350 -11.68 10.97 -9.40
C SER A 350 -12.75 10.81 -8.32
N LYS A 351 -13.38 9.63 -8.24
CA LYS A 351 -14.35 9.32 -7.18
C LYS A 351 -13.72 9.42 -5.79
N TYR A 352 -12.51 8.87 -5.60
CA TYR A 352 -11.77 9.02 -4.34
C TYR A 352 -11.52 10.49 -3.98
N ILE A 353 -11.09 11.33 -4.94
CA ILE A 353 -10.90 12.77 -4.72
C ILE A 353 -12.22 13.45 -4.32
N ASP A 354 -13.31 13.13 -5.01
CA ASP A 354 -14.63 13.73 -4.75
C ASP A 354 -15.18 13.35 -3.37
N GLU A 355 -14.96 12.11 -2.93
CA GLU A 355 -15.35 11.62 -1.62
C GLU A 355 -14.63 12.39 -0.50
N ILE A 356 -13.30 12.51 -0.57
CA ILE A 356 -12.56 13.26 0.44
C ILE A 356 -12.91 14.76 0.39
N ARG A 357 -13.12 15.33 -0.81
CA ARG A 357 -13.46 16.75 -0.96
C ARG A 357 -14.84 17.03 -0.37
N THR A 358 -15.82 16.17 -0.63
CA THR A 358 -17.17 16.25 -0.04
C THR A 358 -17.10 16.14 1.48
N ALA A 359 -16.30 15.20 1.99
CA ALA A 359 -16.11 15.04 3.43
C ALA A 359 -15.49 16.29 4.09
N ILE A 360 -14.52 16.94 3.44
CA ILE A 360 -13.88 18.13 3.99
C ILE A 360 -14.77 19.37 3.83
N MET A 361 -15.40 19.57 2.68
CA MET A 361 -16.20 20.76 2.38
C MET A 361 -17.46 20.85 3.24
N SER A 362 -18.14 19.72 3.47
CA SER A 362 -19.30 19.66 4.38
C SER A 362 -18.98 20.05 5.82
N ARG A 363 -17.69 20.11 6.18
CA ARG A 363 -17.19 20.36 7.54
C ARG A 363 -16.37 21.65 7.62
N ARG A 364 -16.39 22.48 6.57
CA ARG A 364 -15.83 23.84 6.60
C ARG A 364 -16.71 24.74 7.47
N GLY A 365 -16.24 25.10 8.66
CA GLY A 365 -16.92 26.05 9.56
C GLY A 365 -17.32 25.49 10.92
N LEU A 366 -17.05 24.20 11.17
CA LEU A 366 -16.77 23.68 12.51
C LEU A 366 -15.35 24.09 12.91
#